data_AF-A0A660T4F1-F1
#
_entry.id   AF-A0A660T4F1-F1
#
_cell.length_a   1.000
_cell.length_b   1.000
_cell.length_c   1.000
_cell.angle_alpha   90.00
_cell.angle_beta   90.00
_cell.angle_gamma   90.00
#
_symmetry.space_group_name_H-M   'P 1'
#
loop_
_entity.id
_entity.type
_entity.pdbx_description
1 polymer ?
#
loop_
_entity_poly.entity_id
_entity_poly.type
_entity_poly.pdbx_seq_one_letter_code
_entity_poly.pdbx_strand_id
1 'polypeptide(L)'
;MIYVLYFFVFWIILPLLLYLPAVCFIDPYIGIHTSGSILLQMSKIAPFMLTAGIIIYLYAAEELFKFGRGLPISAKPPTHLVETGMYFWFRHPLYIGFNIILFSIALWSKSIGFIITSGPFLLALWLIYSVAEERVLKKRYGNTYRRYAEETGVLFPSMYSLLRLMLLPAFRFFFKLQFINASVIPKQGAFYMISLHRSFLDPLLISAGIDRKIHFLTTSSMYRRTITRLFFTLIQTISIARYKRNIRGIRKSLEILNSGGIVGIFPEGGRSWYGETVYAKSSIELMKKHPYPVVAVEVIDSFSFYPRFSKFPKREKLKVKYTFYEKASLELERIIGILAQREKTRDSLERRKKIPMDSRGIEELLFFCPSCGKLFTMHGFKNGTIKCSSCGSSFTLIKGKAIINKNGKVSALREIETNNIQRLKKIDSITIYISCKYSINFGKYKDGE
;
A
#
# COMPACT_ATOMS: atom_id res chain seq x y z
N MET A 1 -21.90 -31.15 21.77
CA MET A 1 -23.26 -31.17 21.20
C MET A 1 -23.49 -30.06 20.17
N ILE A 2 -23.32 -28.77 20.51
CA ILE A 2 -23.61 -27.65 19.59
C ILE A 2 -22.75 -27.65 18.30
N TYR A 3 -21.47 -28.00 18.39
CA TYR A 3 -20.58 -28.10 17.21
C TYR A 3 -21.02 -29.14 16.19
N VAL A 4 -21.42 -30.31 16.70
CA VAL A 4 -21.90 -31.44 15.91
C VAL A 4 -23.20 -31.02 15.19
N LEU A 5 -24.12 -30.39 15.92
CA LEU A 5 -25.36 -29.86 15.33
C LEU A 5 -25.07 -28.86 14.19
N TYR A 6 -24.19 -27.87 14.39
CA TYR A 6 -23.80 -26.93 13.35
C TYR A 6 -23.23 -27.63 12.12
N PHE A 7 -22.37 -28.63 12.32
CA PHE A 7 -21.83 -29.41 11.22
C PHE A 7 -22.94 -30.09 10.41
N PHE A 8 -23.85 -30.81 11.08
CA PHE A 8 -24.97 -31.48 10.42
C PHE A 8 -25.89 -30.50 9.68
N VAL A 9 -26.22 -29.36 10.28
CA VAL A 9 -27.10 -28.36 9.64
C VAL A 9 -26.47 -27.81 8.35
N PHE A 10 -25.23 -27.35 8.39
CA PHE A 10 -24.62 -26.68 7.23
C PHE A 10 -24.05 -27.64 6.20
N TRP A 11 -23.56 -28.81 6.60
CA TRP A 11 -22.88 -29.74 5.68
C TRP A 11 -23.73 -30.90 5.20
N ILE A 12 -24.91 -31.14 5.80
CA ILE A 12 -25.81 -32.24 5.41
C ILE A 12 -27.22 -31.71 5.13
N ILE A 13 -27.86 -31.06 6.10
CA ILE A 13 -29.27 -30.64 5.97
C ILE A 13 -29.42 -29.56 4.90
N LEU A 14 -28.61 -28.50 4.94
CA LEU A 14 -28.68 -27.40 3.98
C LEU A 14 -28.41 -27.88 2.53
N PRO A 15 -27.36 -28.67 2.23
CA PRO A 15 -27.16 -29.22 0.89
C PRO A 15 -28.35 -30.08 0.41
N LEU A 16 -28.91 -30.93 1.28
CA LEU A 16 -30.08 -31.73 0.94
C LEU A 16 -31.32 -30.86 0.69
N LEU A 17 -31.52 -29.81 1.48
CA LEU A 17 -32.61 -28.85 1.31
C LEU A 17 -32.47 -28.04 0.00
N LEU A 18 -31.25 -27.82 -0.50
CA LEU A 18 -31.02 -27.16 -1.78
C LEU A 18 -31.14 -28.14 -2.96
N TYR A 19 -30.75 -29.40 -2.77
CA TYR A 19 -30.73 -30.44 -3.79
C TYR A 19 -32.10 -31.05 -4.06
N LEU A 20 -32.81 -31.53 -3.03
CA LEU A 20 -34.06 -32.27 -3.20
C LEU A 20 -35.14 -31.44 -3.91
N PRO A 21 -35.43 -30.18 -3.50
CA PRO A 21 -36.42 -29.38 -4.21
C PRO A 21 -35.98 -29.00 -5.61
N ALA A 22 -34.67 -28.82 -5.83
CA ALA A 22 -34.13 -28.53 -7.15
C ALA A 22 -34.37 -29.69 -8.13
N VAL A 23 -34.05 -30.92 -7.73
CA VAL A 23 -34.24 -32.09 -8.61
C VAL A 23 -35.72 -32.46 -8.75
N CYS A 24 -36.52 -32.34 -7.69
CA CYS A 24 -37.92 -32.75 -7.73
C CYS A 24 -38.86 -31.71 -8.38
N PHE A 25 -38.58 -30.41 -8.25
CA PHE A 25 -39.51 -29.34 -8.67
C PHE A 25 -38.93 -28.36 -9.67
N ILE A 26 -37.62 -28.31 -9.89
CA ILE A 26 -37.02 -27.37 -10.85
C ILE A 26 -36.59 -28.10 -12.11
N ASP A 27 -35.80 -29.16 -11.99
CA ASP A 27 -35.30 -29.93 -13.12
C ASP A 27 -36.38 -30.45 -14.09
N PRO A 28 -37.55 -30.95 -13.62
CA PRO A 28 -38.62 -31.42 -14.52
C PRO A 28 -39.21 -30.31 -15.40
N TYR A 29 -39.20 -29.06 -14.94
CA TYR A 29 -39.77 -27.92 -15.66
C TYR A 29 -38.75 -27.24 -16.58
N ILE A 30 -37.44 -27.40 -16.32
CA ILE A 30 -36.39 -26.78 -17.12
C ILE A 30 -36.24 -27.46 -18.49
N GLY A 31 -36.75 -28.67 -18.70
CA GLY A 31 -36.91 -29.30 -20.03
C GLY A 31 -35.62 -29.58 -20.81
N ILE A 32 -34.47 -29.15 -20.31
CA ILE A 32 -33.15 -29.43 -20.88
C ILE A 32 -32.76 -30.81 -20.39
N HIS A 33 -33.00 -31.83 -21.22
CA HIS A 33 -32.42 -33.14 -21.02
C HIS A 33 -30.90 -33.00 -20.82
N THR A 34 -30.39 -33.65 -19.78
CA THR A 34 -29.00 -33.72 -19.29
C THR A 34 -27.97 -34.26 -20.30
N SER A 35 -28.34 -34.36 -21.59
CA SER A 35 -27.50 -34.79 -22.71
C SER A 35 -26.66 -33.68 -23.34
N GLY A 36 -26.75 -32.43 -22.86
CA GLY A 36 -25.92 -31.33 -23.34
C GLY A 36 -24.43 -31.59 -23.09
N SER A 37 -23.63 -31.67 -24.17
CA SER A 37 -22.16 -31.83 -24.13
C SER A 37 -21.48 -30.83 -23.18
N ILE A 38 -22.05 -29.63 -23.04
CA ILE A 38 -21.53 -28.56 -22.19
C ILE A 38 -21.59 -28.87 -20.70
N LEU A 39 -22.69 -29.45 -20.20
CA LEU A 39 -22.83 -29.76 -18.77
C LEU A 39 -21.91 -30.91 -18.37
N LEU A 40 -21.73 -31.88 -19.28
CA LEU A 40 -20.75 -32.94 -19.12
C LEU A 40 -19.32 -32.37 -19.09
N GLN A 41 -19.00 -31.42 -19.97
CA GLN A 41 -17.70 -30.74 -19.96
C GLN A 41 -17.48 -29.93 -18.67
N MET A 42 -18.49 -29.18 -18.20
CA MET A 42 -18.41 -28.41 -16.95
C MET A 42 -18.24 -29.31 -15.72
N SER A 43 -18.88 -30.48 -15.70
CA SER A 43 -18.72 -31.45 -14.60
C SER A 43 -17.29 -31.95 -14.41
N LYS A 44 -16.45 -31.94 -15.46
CA LYS A 44 -15.01 -32.29 -15.37
C LYS A 44 -14.20 -31.28 -14.56
N ILE A 45 -14.66 -30.03 -14.48
CA ILE A 45 -14.00 -28.96 -13.73
C ILE A 45 -14.39 -29.02 -12.23
N ALA A 46 -15.51 -29.67 -11.90
CA ALA A 46 -16.07 -29.72 -10.55
C ALA A 46 -15.09 -30.24 -9.47
N PRO A 47 -14.29 -31.30 -9.68
CA PRO A 47 -13.35 -31.76 -8.64
C PRO A 47 -12.25 -30.73 -8.31
N PHE A 48 -11.79 -29.97 -9.31
CA PHE A 48 -10.80 -28.91 -9.11
C PHE A 48 -11.40 -27.74 -8.34
N MET A 49 -12.62 -27.33 -8.68
CA MET A 49 -13.33 -26.27 -7.96
C MET A 49 -13.67 -26.70 -6.52
N LEU A 50 -14.09 -27.95 -6.32
CA LEU A 50 -14.36 -28.53 -5.01
C LEU A 50 -13.12 -28.47 -4.13
N THR A 51 -11.98 -28.91 -4.67
CA THR A 51 -10.69 -28.87 -3.99
C THR A 51 -10.29 -27.43 -3.63
N ALA A 52 -10.43 -26.49 -4.57
CA ALA A 52 -10.14 -25.08 -4.31
C ALA A 52 -11.06 -24.49 -3.23
N GLY A 53 -12.36 -24.80 -3.27
CA GLY A 53 -13.33 -24.37 -2.28
C GLY A 53 -13.03 -24.90 -0.87
N ILE A 54 -12.66 -26.18 -0.76
CA ILE A 54 -12.21 -26.81 0.50
C ILE A 54 -10.96 -26.10 1.03
N ILE A 55 -9.96 -25.86 0.18
CA ILE A 55 -8.73 -25.16 0.58
C ILE A 55 -9.05 -23.77 1.10
N ILE A 56 -9.87 -22.99 0.40
CA ILE A 56 -10.26 -21.62 0.82
C ILE A 56 -10.99 -21.67 2.16
N TYR A 57 -11.96 -22.58 2.32
CA TYR A 57 -12.73 -22.72 3.55
C TYR A 57 -11.85 -23.10 4.74
N LEU A 58 -11.01 -24.14 4.59
CA LEU A 58 -10.14 -24.63 5.65
C LEU A 58 -9.10 -23.58 6.04
N TYR A 59 -8.48 -22.93 5.06
CA TYR A 59 -7.50 -21.86 5.31
C TYR A 59 -8.14 -20.68 6.05
N ALA A 60 -9.33 -20.22 5.64
CA ALA A 60 -10.05 -19.15 6.34
C ALA A 60 -10.47 -19.54 7.77
N ALA A 61 -10.93 -20.79 7.96
CA ALA A 61 -11.28 -21.32 9.27
C ALA A 61 -10.05 -21.41 10.20
N GLU A 62 -8.91 -21.84 9.67
CA GLU A 62 -7.65 -21.90 10.39
C GLU A 62 -7.17 -20.52 10.82
N GLU A 63 -7.29 -19.50 9.97
CA GLU A 63 -6.93 -18.12 10.32
C GLU A 63 -7.82 -17.56 11.45
N LEU A 64 -9.14 -17.81 11.39
CA LEU A 64 -10.06 -17.47 12.48
C LEU A 64 -9.69 -18.17 13.79
N PHE A 65 -9.31 -19.45 13.73
CA PHE A 65 -8.92 -20.21 14.90
C PHE A 65 -7.62 -19.69 15.51
N LYS A 66 -6.57 -19.57 14.70
CA LYS A 66 -5.23 -19.15 15.14
C LYS A 66 -5.19 -17.70 15.59
N PHE A 67 -5.78 -16.79 14.80
CA PHE A 67 -5.67 -15.36 15.05
C PHE A 67 -6.89 -14.79 15.75
N GLY A 68 -8.09 -15.27 15.41
CA GLY A 68 -9.33 -14.81 16.04
C GLY A 68 -9.59 -15.43 17.42
N ARG A 69 -8.89 -16.52 17.78
CA ARG A 69 -9.06 -17.28 19.04
C ARG A 69 -10.49 -17.78 19.27
N GLY A 70 -11.19 -18.13 18.18
CA GLY A 70 -12.53 -18.70 18.24
C GLY A 70 -12.83 -19.54 17.01
N LEU A 71 -14.07 -20.03 16.92
CA LEU A 71 -14.53 -20.86 15.81
C LEU A 71 -15.45 -20.07 14.88
N PRO A 72 -15.60 -20.52 13.63
CA PRO A 72 -16.50 -19.91 12.65
C PRO A 72 -17.98 -20.23 12.94
N ILE A 73 -18.41 -20.17 14.19
CA ILE A 73 -19.78 -20.46 14.62
C ILE A 73 -20.24 -19.43 15.67
N SER A 74 -21.53 -19.12 15.65
CA SER A 74 -22.14 -18.16 16.58
C SER A 74 -22.01 -18.58 18.06
N ALA A 75 -21.86 -19.88 18.33
CA ALA A 75 -21.75 -20.42 19.69
C ALA A 75 -20.37 -20.22 20.34
N LYS A 76 -19.30 -20.10 19.54
CA LYS A 76 -17.94 -19.83 20.04
C LYS A 76 -17.26 -18.82 19.11
N PRO A 77 -17.75 -17.57 19.08
CA PRO A 77 -17.24 -16.59 18.17
C PRO A 77 -15.78 -16.22 18.46
N PRO A 78 -15.04 -15.71 17.46
CA PRO A 78 -13.72 -15.13 17.67
C PRO A 78 -13.76 -13.97 18.67
N THR A 79 -12.72 -13.86 19.50
CA THR A 79 -12.54 -12.75 20.45
C THR A 79 -11.80 -11.58 19.82
N HIS A 80 -10.98 -11.85 18.79
CA HIS A 80 -10.24 -10.83 18.04
C HIS A 80 -10.66 -10.82 16.58
N LEU A 81 -10.67 -9.63 15.99
CA LEU A 81 -10.93 -9.47 14.57
C LEU A 81 -9.70 -9.92 13.76
N VAL A 82 -9.93 -10.76 12.75
CA VAL A 82 -8.89 -11.21 11.81
C VAL A 82 -8.98 -10.36 10.55
N GLU A 83 -7.88 -9.68 10.20
CA GLU A 83 -7.80 -8.78 9.04
C GLU A 83 -6.68 -9.19 8.05
N THR A 84 -6.03 -10.33 8.31
CA THR A 84 -4.88 -10.83 7.55
C THR A 84 -5.28 -11.98 6.63
N GLY A 85 -4.38 -12.37 5.72
CA GLY A 85 -4.62 -13.55 4.86
C GLY A 85 -5.83 -13.43 3.94
N MET A 86 -6.78 -14.36 4.01
CA MET A 86 -8.00 -14.29 3.19
C MET A 86 -8.91 -13.13 3.62
N TYR A 87 -8.91 -12.80 4.91
CA TYR A 87 -9.66 -11.68 5.46
C TYR A 87 -9.12 -10.30 5.02
N PHE A 88 -7.89 -10.24 4.50
CA PHE A 88 -7.38 -9.04 3.84
C PHE A 88 -8.08 -8.74 2.49
N TRP A 89 -8.51 -9.79 1.80
CA TRP A 89 -9.13 -9.71 0.47
C TRP A 89 -10.66 -9.58 0.56
N PHE A 90 -11.28 -10.41 1.39
CA PHE A 90 -12.73 -10.57 1.47
C PHE A 90 -13.18 -10.51 2.93
N ARG A 91 -14.37 -9.95 3.19
CA ARG A 91 -14.94 -9.94 4.54
C ARG A 91 -15.44 -11.30 5.01
N HIS A 92 -15.97 -12.11 4.10
CA HIS A 92 -16.56 -13.41 4.42
C HIS A 92 -15.99 -14.55 3.55
N PRO A 93 -14.67 -14.85 3.64
CA PRO A 93 -14.03 -15.87 2.83
C PRO A 93 -14.56 -17.29 3.08
N LEU A 94 -15.08 -17.57 4.28
CA LEU A 94 -15.76 -18.84 4.58
C LEU A 94 -16.99 -19.06 3.71
N TYR A 95 -17.79 -18.03 3.49
CA TYR A 95 -18.98 -18.13 2.65
C TYR A 95 -18.59 -18.32 1.20
N ILE A 96 -17.53 -17.63 0.74
CA ILE A 96 -16.98 -17.84 -0.60
C ILE A 96 -16.55 -19.31 -0.77
N GLY A 97 -15.76 -19.86 0.15
CA GLY A 97 -15.33 -21.26 0.11
C GLY A 97 -16.51 -22.23 0.13
N PHE A 98 -17.48 -22.03 1.02
CA PHE A 98 -18.67 -22.87 1.14
C PHE A 98 -19.57 -22.84 -0.12
N ASN A 99 -19.80 -21.65 -0.70
CA ASN A 99 -20.55 -21.53 -1.96
C ASN A 99 -19.83 -22.24 -3.10
N ILE A 100 -18.50 -22.12 -3.22
CA ILE A 100 -17.71 -22.82 -4.24
C ILE A 100 -17.85 -24.33 -4.07
N ILE A 101 -17.79 -24.85 -2.84
CA ILE A 101 -17.96 -26.28 -2.55
C ILE A 101 -19.33 -26.75 -3.04
N LEU A 102 -20.42 -26.11 -2.64
CA LEU A 102 -21.77 -26.53 -3.02
C LEU A 102 -22.02 -26.40 -4.52
N PHE A 103 -21.59 -25.31 -5.13
CA PHE A 103 -21.67 -25.13 -6.57
C PHE A 103 -20.90 -26.22 -7.33
N SER A 104 -19.75 -26.66 -6.80
CA SER A 104 -18.97 -27.76 -7.40
C SER A 104 -19.71 -29.09 -7.31
N ILE A 105 -20.34 -29.40 -6.17
CA ILE A 105 -21.17 -30.60 -6.02
C ILE A 105 -22.37 -30.53 -6.97
N ALA A 106 -22.97 -29.35 -7.15
CA ALA A 106 -24.05 -29.16 -8.10
C ALA A 106 -23.62 -29.40 -9.55
N LEU A 107 -22.48 -28.87 -9.98
CA LEU A 107 -21.90 -29.16 -11.29
C LEU A 107 -21.64 -30.66 -11.48
N TRP A 108 -21.21 -31.36 -10.43
CA TRP A 108 -20.96 -32.80 -10.49
C TRP A 108 -22.26 -33.61 -10.58
N SER A 109 -23.32 -33.17 -9.89
CA SER A 109 -24.65 -33.80 -9.96
C SER A 109 -25.32 -33.66 -11.34
N LYS A 110 -24.84 -32.72 -12.17
CA LYS A 110 -25.41 -32.37 -13.48
C LYS A 110 -26.90 -31.97 -13.40
N SER A 111 -27.34 -31.44 -12.25
CA SER A 111 -28.67 -30.86 -12.06
C SER A 111 -28.62 -29.35 -12.27
N ILE A 112 -29.39 -28.84 -13.24
CA ILE A 112 -29.44 -27.40 -13.55
C ILE A 112 -30.13 -26.64 -12.41
N GLY A 113 -31.23 -27.20 -11.89
CA GLY A 113 -31.91 -26.68 -10.72
C GLY A 113 -30.96 -26.56 -9.54
N PHE A 114 -30.13 -27.57 -9.28
CA PHE A 114 -29.20 -27.51 -8.15
C PHE A 114 -28.07 -26.50 -8.40
N ILE A 115 -27.61 -26.33 -9.64
CA ILE A 115 -26.66 -25.28 -10.02
C ILE A 115 -27.25 -23.88 -9.75
N ILE A 116 -28.53 -23.66 -10.07
CA ILE A 116 -29.22 -22.40 -9.82
C ILE A 116 -29.42 -22.16 -8.32
N THR A 117 -29.87 -23.16 -7.56
CA THR A 117 -30.13 -23.00 -6.12
C THR A 117 -28.84 -22.86 -5.31
N SER A 118 -27.78 -23.61 -5.63
CA SER A 118 -26.50 -23.60 -4.90
C SER A 118 -25.50 -22.54 -5.36
N GLY A 119 -25.67 -21.98 -6.57
CA GLY A 119 -24.83 -20.91 -7.11
C GLY A 119 -25.42 -19.52 -6.82
N PRO A 120 -26.17 -18.93 -7.77
CA PRO A 120 -26.65 -17.56 -7.66
C PRO A 120 -27.64 -17.34 -6.51
N PHE A 121 -28.57 -18.27 -6.27
CA PHE A 121 -29.57 -18.10 -5.22
C PHE A 121 -28.93 -18.17 -3.82
N LEU A 122 -28.11 -19.18 -3.56
CA LEU A 122 -27.39 -19.30 -2.29
C LEU A 122 -26.44 -18.12 -2.07
N LEU A 123 -25.72 -17.66 -3.11
CA LEU A 123 -24.89 -16.46 -3.02
C LEU A 123 -25.71 -15.23 -2.63
N ALA A 124 -26.89 -15.03 -3.23
CA ALA A 124 -27.78 -13.93 -2.87
C ALA A 124 -28.25 -14.01 -1.41
N LEU A 125 -28.64 -15.21 -0.95
CA LEU A 125 -29.01 -15.44 0.45
C LEU A 125 -27.84 -15.14 1.40
N TRP A 126 -26.62 -15.55 1.05
CA TRP A 126 -25.42 -15.23 1.81
C TRP A 126 -25.12 -13.74 1.85
N LEU A 127 -25.30 -13.02 0.75
CA LEU A 127 -25.13 -11.57 0.74
C LEU A 127 -26.14 -10.90 1.68
N ILE A 128 -27.39 -11.36 1.72
CA ILE A 128 -28.39 -10.88 2.69
C ILE A 128 -27.97 -11.22 4.12
N TYR A 129 -27.59 -12.48 4.39
CA TYR A 129 -27.16 -12.93 5.71
C TYR A 129 -25.92 -12.17 6.20
N SER A 130 -24.98 -11.89 5.31
CA SER A 130 -23.75 -11.13 5.63
C SER A 130 -24.09 -9.77 6.23
N VAL A 131 -25.11 -9.07 5.72
CA VAL A 131 -25.57 -7.78 6.29
C VAL A 131 -26.04 -7.94 7.75
N ALA A 132 -26.75 -9.00 8.07
CA ALA A 132 -27.15 -9.29 9.45
C ALA A 132 -25.95 -9.61 10.34
N GLU A 133 -25.04 -10.45 9.85
CA GLU A 133 -23.80 -10.79 10.55
C GLU A 133 -22.93 -9.53 10.80
N GLU A 134 -22.78 -8.66 9.81
CA GLU A 134 -22.04 -7.40 9.92
C GLU A 134 -22.58 -6.51 11.03
N ARG A 135 -23.90 -6.49 11.24
CA ARG A 135 -24.52 -5.72 12.34
C ARG A 135 -24.08 -6.29 13.69
N VAL A 136 -24.01 -7.62 13.83
CA VAL A 136 -23.51 -8.29 15.03
C VAL A 136 -22.01 -8.03 15.22
N LEU A 137 -21.21 -8.11 14.15
CA LEU A 137 -19.77 -7.85 14.19
C LEU A 137 -19.46 -6.39 14.54
N LYS A 138 -20.25 -5.42 14.03
CA LYS A 138 -20.17 -4.00 14.42
C LYS A 138 -20.50 -3.79 15.89
N LYS A 139 -21.49 -4.51 16.45
CA LYS A 139 -21.80 -4.45 17.88
C LYS A 139 -20.69 -5.07 18.73
N ARG A 140 -20.09 -6.17 18.28
CA ARG A 140 -19.03 -6.90 19.01
C ARG A 140 -17.69 -6.16 19.03
N TYR A 141 -17.22 -5.71 17.86
CA TYR A 141 -15.88 -5.16 17.69
C TYR A 141 -15.85 -3.62 17.56
N GLY A 142 -17.02 -2.98 17.53
CA GLY A 142 -17.13 -1.52 17.49
C GLY A 142 -16.41 -0.89 16.30
N ASN A 143 -15.55 0.09 16.58
CA ASN A 143 -14.84 0.86 15.55
C ASN A 143 -13.81 0.03 14.78
N THR A 144 -13.25 -1.03 15.37
CA THR A 144 -12.31 -1.94 14.70
C THR A 144 -12.95 -2.60 13.49
N TYR A 145 -14.18 -3.12 13.63
CA TYR A 145 -14.89 -3.71 12.49
C TYR A 145 -15.39 -2.65 11.50
N ARG A 146 -15.81 -1.47 11.97
CA ARG A 146 -16.23 -0.38 11.07
C ARG A 146 -15.10 0.02 10.13
N ARG A 147 -13.89 0.22 10.67
CA ARG A 147 -12.68 0.44 9.89
C ARG A 147 -12.48 -0.70 8.91
N TYR A 148 -12.36 -1.94 9.39
CA TYR A 148 -12.15 -3.11 8.54
C TYR A 148 -13.17 -3.22 7.37
N ALA A 149 -14.44 -2.92 7.63
CA ALA A 149 -15.53 -2.97 6.66
C ALA A 149 -15.52 -1.84 5.62
N GLU A 150 -15.04 -0.65 5.99
CA GLU A 150 -14.78 0.45 5.04
C GLU A 150 -13.63 0.09 4.09
N GLU A 151 -12.70 -0.75 4.55
CA GLU A 151 -11.46 -1.01 3.84
C GLU A 151 -11.49 -2.26 2.98
N THR A 152 -12.39 -3.21 3.28
CA THR A 152 -12.43 -4.57 2.71
C THR A 152 -13.80 -4.85 2.09
N GLY A 153 -13.83 -5.31 0.84
CA GLY A 153 -15.09 -5.62 0.18
C GLY A 153 -15.69 -6.96 0.65
N VAL A 154 -17.00 -7.14 0.45
CA VAL A 154 -17.69 -8.41 0.78
C VAL A 154 -17.22 -9.50 -0.16
N LEU A 155 -17.47 -9.30 -1.47
CA LEU A 155 -17.20 -10.26 -2.53
C LEU A 155 -15.99 -9.85 -3.40
N PHE A 156 -15.80 -8.55 -3.60
CA PHE A 156 -14.72 -8.02 -4.44
C PHE A 156 -13.60 -7.44 -3.57
N PRO A 157 -12.32 -7.70 -3.90
CA PRO A 157 -11.22 -7.08 -3.18
C PRO A 157 -11.26 -5.57 -3.29
N SER A 158 -10.81 -4.87 -2.24
CA SER A 158 -10.70 -3.42 -2.31
C SER A 158 -9.58 -2.98 -3.26
N MET A 159 -9.63 -1.71 -3.70
CA MET A 159 -8.61 -1.14 -4.58
C MET A 159 -7.20 -1.30 -3.99
N TYR A 160 -7.05 -1.17 -2.68
CA TYR A 160 -5.78 -1.41 -1.98
C TYR A 160 -5.28 -2.86 -2.21
N SER A 161 -6.16 -3.84 -2.04
CA SER A 161 -5.84 -5.25 -2.23
C SER A 161 -5.54 -5.57 -3.71
N LEU A 162 -6.31 -5.01 -4.64
CA LEU A 162 -6.06 -5.15 -6.08
C LEU A 162 -4.72 -4.55 -6.50
N LEU A 163 -4.39 -3.36 -6.01
CA LEU A 163 -3.08 -2.74 -6.26
C LEU A 163 -1.96 -3.63 -5.73
N ARG A 164 -2.11 -4.23 -4.54
CA ARG A 164 -1.14 -5.21 -4.04
C ARG A 164 -1.02 -6.43 -4.96
N LEU A 165 -2.15 -6.98 -5.44
CA LEU A 165 -2.17 -8.13 -6.36
C LEU A 165 -1.41 -7.86 -7.65
N MET A 166 -1.57 -6.66 -8.21
CA MET A 166 -0.95 -6.27 -9.48
C MET A 166 0.51 -5.81 -9.31
N LEU A 167 0.80 -5.01 -8.29
CA LEU A 167 2.10 -4.39 -8.11
C LEU A 167 3.15 -5.35 -7.53
N LEU A 168 2.77 -6.26 -6.64
CA LEU A 168 3.72 -7.20 -6.04
C LEU A 168 4.42 -8.10 -7.08
N PRO A 169 3.72 -8.82 -7.99
CA PRO A 169 4.38 -9.62 -9.01
C PRO A 169 5.18 -8.75 -9.98
N ALA A 170 4.67 -7.57 -10.35
CA ALA A 170 5.41 -6.61 -11.18
C ALA A 170 6.73 -6.18 -10.51
N PHE A 171 6.71 -5.84 -9.23
CA PHE A 171 7.91 -5.45 -8.50
C PHE A 171 8.89 -6.61 -8.29
N ARG A 172 8.40 -7.83 -8.07
CA ARG A 172 9.26 -9.02 -8.00
C ARG A 172 9.92 -9.32 -9.34
N PHE A 173 9.18 -9.18 -10.44
CA PHE A 173 9.68 -9.47 -11.78
C PHE A 173 10.66 -8.39 -12.27
N PHE A 174 10.27 -7.11 -12.23
CA PHE A 174 11.08 -6.02 -12.79
C PHE A 174 12.20 -5.54 -11.86
N PHE A 175 12.02 -5.62 -10.54
CA PHE A 175 12.92 -5.03 -9.54
C PHE A 175 13.46 -6.03 -8.52
N LYS A 176 13.26 -7.34 -8.75
CA LYS A 176 13.75 -8.43 -7.89
C LYS A 176 13.46 -8.16 -6.41
N LEU A 177 12.26 -7.64 -6.12
CA LEU A 177 11.84 -7.21 -4.78
C LEU A 177 11.94 -8.36 -3.77
N GLN A 178 12.70 -8.15 -2.70
CA GLN A 178 12.84 -9.09 -1.59
C GLN A 178 12.39 -8.46 -0.27
N PHE A 179 11.64 -9.22 0.53
CA PHE A 179 11.27 -8.83 1.88
C PHE A 179 12.17 -9.56 2.88
N ILE A 180 12.80 -8.81 3.77
CA ILE A 180 13.67 -9.33 4.82
C ILE A 180 12.96 -9.14 6.15
N ASN A 181 12.86 -10.20 6.94
CA ASN A 181 12.20 -10.22 8.25
C ASN A 181 10.71 -9.82 8.23
N ALA A 182 9.97 -10.11 7.16
CA ALA A 182 8.53 -9.80 7.12
C ALA A 182 7.71 -10.53 8.21
N SER A 183 8.21 -11.66 8.73
CA SER A 183 7.58 -12.42 9.81
C SER A 183 7.54 -11.70 11.16
N VAL A 184 8.37 -10.67 11.37
CA VAL A 184 8.39 -9.90 12.63
C VAL A 184 7.21 -8.92 12.74
N ILE A 185 6.46 -8.72 11.66
CA ILE A 185 5.36 -7.77 11.62
C ILE A 185 4.16 -8.32 12.42
N PRO A 186 3.63 -7.58 13.41
CA PRO A 186 2.47 -8.02 14.16
C PRO A 186 1.23 -8.24 13.27
N LYS A 187 0.65 -9.45 13.35
CA LYS A 187 -0.59 -9.81 12.63
C LYS A 187 -1.83 -9.13 13.20
N GLN A 188 -1.75 -8.65 14.45
CA GLN A 188 -2.84 -7.99 15.17
C GLN A 188 -2.30 -6.81 15.97
N GLY A 189 -3.21 -5.95 16.41
CA GLY A 189 -2.89 -4.76 17.19
C GLY A 189 -2.39 -3.61 16.33
N ALA A 190 -2.44 -2.41 16.92
CA ALA A 190 -2.00 -1.19 16.27
C ALA A 190 -0.51 -0.96 16.43
N PHE A 191 0.12 -0.38 15.41
CA PHE A 191 1.50 0.05 15.45
C PHE A 191 1.75 1.16 14.43
N TYR A 192 2.82 1.92 14.64
CA TYR A 192 3.36 2.84 13.65
C TYR A 192 4.30 2.11 12.70
N MET A 193 4.15 2.33 11.40
CA MET A 193 5.12 1.89 10.41
C MET A 193 5.99 3.07 9.99
N ILE A 194 7.28 3.04 10.32
CA ILE A 194 8.20 4.16 10.12
C ILE A 194 9.24 3.80 9.07
N SER A 195 9.44 4.67 8.09
CA SER A 195 10.50 4.54 7.08
C SER A 195 11.06 5.89 6.71
N LEU A 196 12.27 5.92 6.15
CA LEU A 196 12.75 7.09 5.41
C LEU A 196 12.03 7.16 4.05
N HIS A 197 11.84 8.37 3.50
CA HIS A 197 11.11 8.56 2.23
C HIS A 197 12.04 9.05 1.12
N ARG A 198 12.44 8.12 0.25
CA ARG A 198 13.46 8.34 -0.79
C ARG A 198 12.90 8.22 -2.20
N SER A 199 11.93 7.34 -2.41
CA SER A 199 11.25 7.16 -3.69
C SER A 199 9.77 7.46 -3.61
N PHE A 200 9.16 7.80 -4.74
CA PHE A 200 7.70 7.97 -4.80
C PHE A 200 6.94 6.68 -4.46
N LEU A 201 7.55 5.52 -4.73
CA LEU A 201 6.90 4.22 -4.60
C LEU A 201 7.17 3.54 -3.26
N ASP A 202 7.91 4.17 -2.33
CA ASP A 202 8.17 3.60 -0.99
C ASP A 202 6.89 3.15 -0.28
N PRO A 203 5.80 3.95 -0.21
CA PRO A 203 4.58 3.49 0.45
C PRO A 203 4.02 2.20 -0.15
N LEU A 204 4.11 2.05 -1.48
CA LEU A 204 3.63 0.87 -2.20
C LEU A 204 4.56 -0.33 -2.02
N LEU A 205 5.88 -0.12 -2.05
CA LEU A 205 6.88 -1.17 -1.79
C LEU A 205 6.75 -1.73 -0.38
N ILE A 206 6.56 -0.85 0.61
CA ILE A 206 6.36 -1.23 2.01
C ILE A 206 5.04 -1.98 2.18
N SER A 207 3.96 -1.46 1.59
CA SER A 207 2.61 -2.08 1.64
C SER A 207 2.57 -3.45 0.98
N ALA A 208 3.39 -3.70 -0.05
CA ALA A 208 3.41 -5.00 -0.74
C ALA A 208 3.89 -6.15 0.16
N GLY A 209 4.73 -5.87 1.16
CA GLY A 209 5.34 -6.86 2.05
C GLY A 209 4.51 -7.25 3.28
N ILE A 210 3.33 -6.67 3.44
CA ILE A 210 2.43 -6.93 4.57
C ILE A 210 1.03 -7.31 4.06
N ASP A 211 0.31 -8.11 4.83
CA ASP A 211 -1.06 -8.54 4.61
C ASP A 211 -2.06 -7.77 5.49
N ARG A 212 -1.73 -6.50 5.80
CA ARG A 212 -2.56 -5.55 6.54
C ARG A 212 -2.48 -4.18 5.86
N LYS A 213 -3.55 -3.42 5.92
CA LYS A 213 -3.64 -2.11 5.26
C LYS A 213 -2.89 -1.06 6.09
N ILE A 214 -2.03 -0.29 5.43
CA ILE A 214 -1.25 0.79 6.03
C ILE A 214 -1.81 2.13 5.56
N HIS A 215 -2.13 3.00 6.51
CA HIS A 215 -2.62 4.34 6.25
C HIS A 215 -1.47 5.35 6.33
N PHE A 216 -0.87 5.66 5.19
CA PHE A 216 0.23 6.62 5.13
C PHE A 216 -0.25 8.06 5.23
N LEU A 217 0.48 8.88 6.00
CA LEU A 217 0.32 10.33 5.98
C LEU A 217 0.76 10.89 4.62
N THR A 218 -0.11 11.62 3.95
CA THR A 218 0.11 12.19 2.61
C THR A 218 -0.25 13.67 2.57
N THR A 219 0.53 14.48 1.84
CA THR A 219 0.27 15.92 1.68
C THR A 219 -1.09 16.17 1.00
N SER A 220 -1.87 17.12 1.54
CA SER A 220 -3.19 17.51 1.01
C SER A 220 -3.14 17.96 -0.45
N SER A 221 -1.98 18.41 -0.94
CA SER A 221 -1.76 18.74 -2.35
C SER A 221 -2.01 17.56 -3.31
N MET A 222 -1.90 16.31 -2.86
CA MET A 222 -2.20 15.12 -3.67
C MET A 222 -3.70 14.98 -3.99
N TYR A 223 -4.58 15.61 -3.20
CA TYR A 223 -6.03 15.55 -3.35
C TYR A 223 -6.61 16.69 -4.20
N ARG A 224 -5.76 17.51 -4.84
CA ARG A 224 -6.20 18.68 -5.63
C ARG A 224 -6.98 18.29 -6.89
N ARG A 225 -6.51 17.29 -7.65
CA ARG A 225 -7.15 16.83 -8.89
C ARG A 225 -8.13 15.70 -8.61
N THR A 226 -9.23 15.60 -9.38
CA THR A 226 -10.28 14.59 -9.19
C THR A 226 -9.75 13.16 -9.25
N ILE A 227 -8.92 12.85 -10.26
CA ILE A 227 -8.36 11.51 -10.45
C ILE A 227 -7.42 11.13 -9.30
N THR A 228 -6.52 12.04 -8.91
CA THR A 228 -5.58 11.76 -7.81
C THR A 228 -6.30 11.69 -6.47
N ARG A 229 -7.31 12.55 -6.25
CA ARG A 229 -8.20 12.48 -5.08
C ARG A 229 -8.86 11.11 -4.98
N LEU A 230 -9.46 10.63 -6.08
CA LEU A 230 -10.08 9.30 -6.10
C LEU A 230 -9.06 8.22 -5.74
N PHE A 231 -7.89 8.23 -6.38
CA PHE A 231 -6.81 7.26 -6.11
C PHE A 231 -6.39 7.26 -4.64
N PHE A 232 -6.01 8.41 -4.08
CA PHE A 232 -5.55 8.54 -2.68
C PHE A 232 -6.65 8.25 -1.65
N THR A 233 -7.93 8.49 -1.99
CA THR A 233 -9.06 8.06 -1.17
C THR A 233 -9.22 6.53 -1.20
N LEU A 234 -9.12 5.90 -2.38
CA LEU A 234 -9.28 4.45 -2.53
C LEU A 234 -8.15 3.65 -1.86
N ILE A 235 -6.93 4.20 -1.80
CA ILE A 235 -5.82 3.62 -1.03
C ILE A 235 -5.78 4.08 0.43
N GLN A 236 -6.78 4.87 0.86
CA GLN A 236 -7.04 5.24 2.26
C GLN A 236 -5.88 5.96 2.98
N THR A 237 -5.17 6.84 2.27
CA THR A 237 -4.14 7.69 2.90
C THR A 237 -4.76 8.76 3.79
N ILE A 238 -3.98 9.25 4.76
CA ILE A 238 -4.40 10.30 5.69
C ILE A 238 -3.87 11.64 5.18
N SER A 239 -4.78 12.55 4.83
CA SER A 239 -4.42 13.88 4.34
C SER A 239 -3.90 14.79 5.46
N ILE A 240 -2.71 15.38 5.26
CA ILE A 240 -2.09 16.37 6.15
C ILE A 240 -1.60 17.59 5.35
N ALA A 241 -1.76 18.81 5.88
CA ALA A 241 -1.19 20.01 5.29
C ALA A 241 0.23 20.23 5.81
N ARG A 242 1.21 20.43 4.94
CA ARG A 242 2.58 20.71 5.38
C ARG A 242 2.64 22.06 6.11
N TYR A 243 3.47 22.12 7.16
CA TYR A 243 3.77 23.34 7.92
C TYR A 243 2.57 24.04 8.59
N LYS A 244 1.43 23.34 8.75
CA LYS A 244 0.24 23.83 9.46
C LYS A 244 -0.18 22.85 10.56
N ARG A 245 -0.92 23.33 11.57
CA ARG A 245 -1.52 22.46 12.60
C ARG A 245 -2.59 21.56 11.96
N ASN A 246 -2.33 20.25 11.94
CA ASN A 246 -3.22 19.24 11.32
C ASN A 246 -4.05 18.47 12.33
N ILE A 247 -4.99 19.14 13.01
CA ILE A 247 -5.85 18.50 14.01
C ILE A 247 -6.61 17.31 13.39
N ARG A 248 -7.15 17.46 12.18
CA ARG A 248 -7.93 16.41 11.50
C ARG A 248 -7.08 15.18 11.17
N GLY A 249 -5.87 15.36 10.63
CA GLY A 249 -4.98 14.25 10.27
C GLY A 249 -4.49 13.48 11.51
N ILE A 250 -4.15 14.21 12.59
CA ILE A 250 -3.80 13.61 13.88
C ILE A 250 -4.98 12.80 14.43
N ARG A 251 -6.19 13.39 14.46
CA ARG A 251 -7.39 12.71 14.99
C ARG A 251 -7.71 11.43 14.22
N LYS A 252 -7.63 11.46 12.88
CA LYS A 252 -7.84 10.25 12.06
C LYS A 252 -6.75 9.19 12.27
N SER A 253 -5.50 9.61 12.46
CA SER A 253 -4.40 8.69 12.80
C SER A 253 -4.67 7.98 14.12
N LEU A 254 -5.11 8.70 15.15
CA LEU A 254 -5.46 8.13 16.45
C LEU A 254 -6.70 7.22 16.37
N GLU A 255 -7.71 7.58 15.57
CA GLU A 255 -8.88 6.72 15.33
C GLU A 255 -8.48 5.37 14.70
N ILE A 256 -7.57 5.39 13.73
CA ILE A 256 -7.04 4.18 13.10
C ILE A 256 -6.23 3.34 14.10
N LEU A 257 -5.35 3.97 14.90
CA LEU A 257 -4.56 3.26 15.91
C LEU A 257 -5.43 2.69 17.04
N ASN A 258 -6.37 3.48 17.56
CA ASN A 258 -7.29 3.02 18.61
C ASN A 258 -8.18 1.87 18.13
N SER A 259 -8.41 1.73 16.82
CA SER A 259 -9.15 0.63 16.20
C SER A 259 -8.26 -0.52 15.72
N GLY A 260 -7.01 -0.60 16.20
CA GLY A 260 -6.08 -1.69 15.90
C GLY A 260 -5.39 -1.60 14.54
N GLY A 261 -5.55 -0.51 13.79
CA GLY A 261 -4.98 -0.32 12.45
C GLY A 261 -3.51 0.14 12.44
N ILE A 262 -2.96 0.35 11.24
CA ILE A 262 -1.54 0.71 11.06
C ILE A 262 -1.45 2.10 10.44
N VAL A 263 -0.68 2.99 11.08
CA VAL A 263 -0.39 4.32 10.53
C VAL A 263 1.04 4.35 10.02
N GLY A 264 1.18 4.64 8.72
CA GLY A 264 2.47 4.79 8.05
C GLY A 264 2.98 6.22 8.15
N ILE A 265 4.18 6.41 8.69
CA ILE A 265 4.79 7.73 8.91
C ILE A 265 6.18 7.76 8.29
N PHE A 266 6.37 8.71 7.39
CA PHE A 266 7.70 9.14 6.99
C PHE A 266 8.08 10.35 7.86
N PRO A 267 9.03 10.22 8.79
CA PRO A 267 9.33 11.26 9.76
C PRO A 267 9.92 12.50 9.08
N GLU A 268 10.25 12.43 7.79
CA GLU A 268 10.76 13.56 7.01
C GLU A 268 9.68 14.58 6.60
N GLY A 269 8.41 14.16 6.51
CA GLY A 269 7.33 15.00 5.98
C GLY A 269 7.41 15.32 4.47
N GLY A 270 8.43 14.80 3.78
CA GLY A 270 8.64 14.95 2.34
C GLY A 270 9.70 14.00 1.80
N ARG A 271 9.77 13.87 0.47
CA ARG A 271 10.85 13.12 -0.21
C ARG A 271 12.10 13.98 -0.30
N SER A 272 13.23 13.40 0.06
CA SER A 272 14.53 14.03 -0.11
C SER A 272 14.92 14.18 -1.58
N TRP A 273 15.53 15.32 -1.94
CA TRP A 273 16.06 15.55 -3.28
C TRP A 273 17.40 14.85 -3.53
N TYR A 274 18.16 14.60 -2.46
CA TYR A 274 19.53 14.05 -2.48
C TYR A 274 19.69 12.84 -1.53
N GLY A 275 18.58 12.33 -1.01
CA GLY A 275 18.57 11.12 -0.18
C GLY A 275 19.05 11.31 1.26
N GLU A 276 19.09 12.55 1.78
CA GLU A 276 19.34 12.82 3.20
C GLU A 276 18.05 13.13 3.98
N THR A 277 18.04 12.83 5.27
CA THR A 277 16.87 12.93 6.15
C THR A 277 16.75 14.32 6.77
N VAL A 278 15.61 14.99 6.59
CA VAL A 278 15.25 16.22 7.33
C VAL A 278 13.99 15.92 8.13
N TYR A 279 14.03 15.96 9.46
CA TYR A 279 12.93 15.50 10.30
C TYR A 279 11.82 16.56 10.48
N ALA A 280 10.57 16.12 10.34
CA ALA A 280 9.38 16.87 10.69
C ALA A 280 9.03 16.66 12.18
N LYS A 281 9.25 17.71 12.99
CA LYS A 281 8.99 17.70 14.45
C LYS A 281 7.59 17.19 14.81
N SER A 282 6.57 17.58 14.04
CA SER A 282 5.16 17.23 14.31
C SER A 282 4.85 15.72 14.27
N SER A 283 5.55 14.95 13.42
CA SER A 283 5.32 13.50 13.32
C SER A 283 5.92 12.76 14.50
N ILE A 284 7.08 13.24 14.98
CA ILE A 284 7.75 12.71 16.16
C ILE A 284 6.94 13.04 17.42
N GLU A 285 6.44 14.27 17.55
CA GLU A 285 5.60 14.69 18.68
C GLU A 285 4.32 13.85 18.81
N LEU A 286 3.66 13.53 17.69
CA LEU A 286 2.47 12.67 17.68
C LEU A 286 2.77 11.30 18.30
N MET A 287 3.84 10.64 17.84
CA MET A 287 4.21 9.30 18.29
C MET A 287 4.71 9.29 19.75
N LYS A 288 5.34 10.38 20.22
CA LYS A 288 5.71 10.54 21.63
C LYS A 288 4.49 10.70 22.54
N LYS A 289 3.51 11.51 22.13
CA LYS A 289 2.28 11.77 22.92
C LYS A 289 1.35 10.55 22.98
N HIS A 290 1.34 9.74 21.92
CA HIS A 290 0.49 8.57 21.81
C HIS A 290 1.35 7.34 21.50
N PRO A 291 1.91 6.67 22.52
CA PRO A 291 2.87 5.60 22.33
C PRO A 291 2.17 4.33 21.82
N TYR A 292 2.59 3.87 20.64
CA TYR A 292 2.25 2.57 20.08
C TYR A 292 3.56 1.84 19.70
N PRO A 293 3.54 0.50 19.56
CA PRO A 293 4.66 -0.24 18.98
C PRO A 293 5.07 0.32 17.61
N VAL A 294 6.32 0.11 17.23
CA VAL A 294 6.87 0.60 15.95
C VAL A 294 7.43 -0.56 15.14
N VAL A 295 7.07 -0.61 13.86
CA VAL A 295 7.81 -1.38 12.85
C VAL A 295 8.61 -0.40 12.02
N ALA A 296 9.93 -0.42 12.21
CA ALA A 296 10.87 0.34 11.40
C ALA A 296 11.13 -0.42 10.09
N VAL A 297 11.15 0.32 8.98
CA VAL A 297 11.31 -0.23 7.64
C VAL A 297 12.49 0.45 6.94
N GLU A 298 13.39 -0.36 6.40
CA GLU A 298 14.50 0.08 5.57
C GLU A 298 14.20 -0.35 4.12
N VAL A 299 13.94 0.62 3.23
CA VAL A 299 13.81 0.37 1.78
C VAL A 299 15.16 0.60 1.11
N ILE A 300 15.89 -0.49 0.97
CA ILE A 300 17.25 -0.55 0.46
C ILE A 300 17.25 -0.22 -1.04
N ASP A 301 18.17 0.66 -1.44
CA ASP A 301 18.39 1.11 -2.83
C ASP A 301 17.21 1.89 -3.44
N SER A 302 16.28 2.33 -2.59
CA SER A 302 15.08 3.10 -2.96
C SER A 302 15.41 4.39 -3.72
N PHE A 303 16.42 5.15 -3.28
CA PHE A 303 16.79 6.41 -3.92
C PHE A 303 17.29 6.22 -5.35
N SER A 304 18.18 5.23 -5.56
CA SER A 304 18.72 4.90 -6.89
C SER A 304 17.62 4.44 -7.85
N PHE A 305 16.62 3.74 -7.30
CA PHE A 305 15.48 3.21 -8.03
C PHE A 305 14.58 4.30 -8.63
N TYR A 306 14.10 5.27 -7.85
CA TYR A 306 13.22 6.31 -8.37
C TYR A 306 13.38 7.64 -7.63
N PRO A 307 14.49 8.36 -7.91
CA PRO A 307 14.78 9.62 -7.25
C PRO A 307 13.78 10.70 -7.67
N ARG A 308 13.58 11.70 -6.82
CA ARG A 308 12.52 12.71 -6.96
C ARG A 308 12.50 13.44 -8.30
N PHE A 309 13.67 13.72 -8.87
CA PHE A 309 13.82 14.41 -10.15
C PHE A 309 13.59 13.51 -11.37
N SER A 310 13.69 12.18 -11.22
CA SER A 310 13.52 11.29 -12.37
C SER A 310 12.06 11.16 -12.77
N LYS A 311 11.79 11.03 -14.07
CA LYS A 311 10.43 10.81 -14.60
C LYS A 311 9.96 9.36 -14.45
N PHE A 312 10.86 8.38 -14.53
CA PHE A 312 10.53 6.95 -14.52
C PHE A 312 11.41 6.15 -13.55
N PRO A 313 10.89 5.07 -12.94
CA PRO A 313 11.69 4.18 -12.11
C PRO A 313 12.71 3.41 -12.95
N LYS A 314 13.86 3.10 -12.35
CA LYS A 314 14.93 2.31 -12.94
C LYS A 314 14.87 0.86 -12.49
N ARG A 315 15.50 -0.03 -13.24
CA ARG A 315 15.66 -1.43 -12.82
C ARG A 315 16.76 -1.52 -11.77
N GLU A 316 16.38 -1.71 -10.52
CA GLU A 316 17.28 -1.92 -9.38
C GLU A 316 16.81 -3.12 -8.56
N LYS A 317 17.72 -3.75 -7.81
CA LYS A 317 17.37 -4.82 -6.86
C LYS A 317 16.86 -4.19 -5.56
N LEU A 318 15.56 -4.25 -5.33
CA LEU A 318 14.96 -3.66 -4.13
C LEU A 318 14.88 -4.67 -2.99
N LYS A 319 15.28 -4.24 -1.79
CA LYS A 319 15.10 -5.01 -0.55
C LYS A 319 14.35 -4.17 0.47
N VAL A 320 13.33 -4.74 1.10
CA VAL A 320 12.57 -4.08 2.16
C VAL A 320 12.77 -4.88 3.45
N LYS A 321 13.42 -4.27 4.44
CA LYS A 321 13.73 -4.92 5.72
C LYS A 321 12.85 -4.35 6.82
N TYR A 322 12.23 -5.23 7.60
CA TYR A 322 11.37 -4.88 8.73
C TYR A 322 12.08 -5.16 10.06
N THR A 323 11.93 -4.27 11.04
CA THR A 323 12.41 -4.45 12.41
C THR A 323 11.31 -3.99 13.38
N PHE A 324 10.89 -4.87 14.28
CA PHE A 324 9.81 -4.59 15.24
C PHE A 324 10.37 -4.12 16.59
N TYR A 325 9.73 -3.11 17.17
CA TYR A 325 10.03 -2.52 18.48
C TYR A 325 8.74 -2.41 19.28
N GLU A 326 8.59 -3.26 20.31
CA GLU A 326 7.39 -3.30 21.14
C GLU A 326 7.24 -2.04 22.01
N LYS A 327 8.33 -1.56 22.62
CA LYS A 327 8.38 -0.37 23.49
C LYS A 327 9.12 0.79 22.83
N ALA A 328 8.59 1.31 21.73
CA ALA A 328 9.29 2.30 20.90
C ALA A 328 9.27 3.75 21.42
N SER A 329 8.41 4.08 22.39
CA SER A 329 8.21 5.45 22.87
C SER A 329 9.46 6.08 23.50
N LEU A 330 10.33 5.27 24.11
CA LEU A 330 11.56 5.70 24.77
C LEU A 330 12.75 5.84 23.81
N GLU A 331 12.67 5.28 22.60
CA GLU A 331 13.80 5.20 21.66
C GLU A 331 13.47 5.70 20.25
N LEU A 332 12.33 6.36 20.02
CA LEU A 332 11.88 6.74 18.68
C LEU A 332 12.93 7.53 17.89
N GLU A 333 13.58 8.52 18.52
CA GLU A 333 14.64 9.30 17.90
C GLU A 333 15.89 8.47 17.62
N ARG A 334 16.20 7.51 18.50
CA ARG A 334 17.29 6.56 18.32
C ARG A 334 17.01 5.62 17.15
N ILE A 335 15.79 5.08 17.03
CA ILE A 335 15.36 4.22 15.92
C ILE A 335 15.51 4.98 14.60
N ILE A 336 14.95 6.18 14.53
CA ILE A 336 15.03 7.03 13.32
C ILE A 336 16.50 7.39 13.02
N GLY A 337 17.30 7.70 14.03
CA GLY A 337 18.74 7.97 13.91
C GLY A 337 19.52 6.77 13.37
N ILE A 338 19.23 5.56 13.84
CA ILE A 338 19.81 4.31 13.35
C ILE A 338 19.45 4.09 11.87
N LEU A 339 18.19 4.30 11.48
CA LEU A 339 17.77 4.21 10.08
C LEU A 339 18.57 5.19 9.21
N ALA A 340 18.70 6.45 9.64
CA ALA A 340 19.44 7.46 8.92
C ALA A 340 20.95 7.17 8.86
N GLN A 341 21.55 6.64 9.93
CA GLN A 341 22.97 6.29 9.97
C GLN A 341 23.30 5.08 9.11
N ARG A 342 22.47 4.03 9.14
CA ARG A 342 22.63 2.84 8.29
C ARG A 342 22.55 3.21 6.82
N GLU A 343 21.61 4.08 6.47
CA GLU A 343 21.48 4.60 5.11
C GLU A 343 22.73 5.36 4.67
N LYS A 344 23.22 6.31 5.48
CA LYS A 344 24.48 7.04 5.21
C LYS A 344 25.69 6.12 5.05
N THR A 345 25.75 5.05 5.83
CA THR A 345 26.83 4.06 5.76
C THR A 345 26.74 3.22 4.50
N ARG A 346 25.53 2.81 4.10
CA ARG A 346 25.31 2.12 2.82
C ARG A 346 25.70 3.03 1.65
N ASP A 347 25.28 4.29 1.69
CA ASP A 347 25.64 5.29 0.70
C ASP A 347 27.16 5.46 0.55
N SER A 348 27.90 5.52 1.66
CA SER A 348 29.35 5.72 1.63
C SER A 348 30.09 4.51 1.03
N LEU A 349 29.64 3.28 1.35
CA LEU A 349 30.14 2.05 0.74
C LEU A 349 29.84 2.02 -0.77
N GLU A 350 28.64 2.47 -1.15
CA GLU A 350 28.25 2.52 -2.54
C GLU A 350 28.96 3.60 -3.35
N ARG A 351 29.30 4.77 -2.78
CA ARG A 351 30.03 5.87 -3.46
C ARG A 351 31.28 5.39 -4.21
N ARG A 352 31.89 4.27 -3.79
CA ARG A 352 33.04 3.65 -4.45
C ARG A 352 32.74 3.08 -5.85
N LYS A 353 31.48 2.83 -6.22
CA LYS A 353 31.06 2.33 -7.54
C LYS A 353 30.53 3.47 -8.44
N LYS A 354 31.27 3.90 -9.46
CA LYS A 354 30.82 4.93 -10.44
C LYS A 354 29.71 4.38 -11.36
N ILE A 355 28.45 4.52 -10.96
CA ILE A 355 27.31 4.18 -11.82
C ILE A 355 26.69 5.48 -12.35
N PRO A 356 26.76 5.78 -13.66
CA PRO A 356 26.13 6.96 -14.23
C PRO A 356 24.61 6.87 -14.08
N MET A 357 23.98 7.91 -13.54
CA MET A 357 22.54 7.99 -13.37
C MET A 357 21.93 8.99 -14.34
N ASP A 358 20.82 8.62 -15.01
CA ASP A 358 19.95 9.56 -15.72
C ASP A 358 19.69 10.82 -14.89
N SER A 359 20.04 11.97 -15.45
CA SER A 359 19.99 13.28 -14.82
C SER A 359 18.83 14.15 -15.32
N ARG A 360 17.97 13.64 -16.21
CA ARG A 360 16.78 14.38 -16.65
C ARG A 360 15.87 14.69 -15.46
N GLY A 361 15.41 15.94 -15.37
CA GLY A 361 14.59 16.45 -14.28
C GLY A 361 15.41 17.08 -13.13
N ILE A 362 16.74 16.95 -13.13
CA ILE A 362 17.62 17.59 -12.13
C ILE A 362 17.50 19.12 -12.14
N GLU A 363 16.95 19.70 -13.21
CA GLU A 363 16.71 21.14 -13.38
C GLU A 363 15.77 21.70 -12.31
N GLU A 364 14.86 20.88 -11.78
CA GLU A 364 13.98 21.28 -10.67
C GLU A 364 14.77 21.59 -9.39
N LEU A 365 15.95 20.99 -9.22
CA LEU A 365 16.86 21.23 -8.11
C LEU A 365 17.97 22.24 -8.47
N LEU A 366 18.50 22.11 -9.68
CA LEU A 366 19.56 22.94 -10.25
C LEU A 366 18.98 24.10 -11.07
N PHE A 367 17.99 24.81 -10.53
CA PHE A 367 17.40 25.95 -11.21
C PHE A 367 18.37 27.13 -11.34
N PHE A 368 19.43 27.19 -10.53
CA PHE A 368 20.59 28.04 -10.79
C PHE A 368 21.77 27.24 -11.33
N CYS A 369 22.47 27.81 -12.32
CA CYS A 369 23.76 27.26 -12.73
C CYS A 369 24.80 27.40 -11.59
N PRO A 370 25.47 26.30 -11.17
CA PRO A 370 26.52 26.36 -10.15
C PRO A 370 27.74 27.20 -10.55
N SER A 371 28.02 27.34 -11.85
CA SER A 371 29.16 28.11 -12.36
C SER A 371 28.82 29.59 -12.58
N CYS A 372 27.76 29.90 -13.33
CA CYS A 372 27.45 31.29 -13.72
C CYS A 372 26.29 31.94 -12.95
N GLY A 373 25.55 31.18 -12.13
CA GLY A 373 24.46 31.72 -11.32
C GLY A 373 23.19 32.14 -12.08
N LYS A 374 23.06 31.85 -13.37
CA LYS A 374 21.84 32.16 -14.15
C LYS A 374 20.70 31.16 -13.88
N LEU A 375 19.47 31.68 -13.82
CA LEU A 375 18.23 30.94 -13.59
C LEU A 375 17.75 30.16 -14.81
N PHE A 376 17.22 28.95 -14.58
CA PHE A 376 16.58 28.07 -15.58
C PHE A 376 17.44 27.73 -16.81
N THR A 377 18.76 27.71 -16.64
CA THR A 377 19.71 27.42 -17.74
C THR A 377 20.27 25.99 -17.72
N MET A 378 19.97 25.21 -16.69
CA MET A 378 20.51 23.86 -16.53
C MET A 378 19.64 22.85 -17.28
N HIS A 379 20.27 21.85 -17.89
CA HIS A 379 19.62 20.74 -18.61
C HIS A 379 20.33 19.42 -18.33
N GLY A 380 19.60 18.42 -17.89
CA GLY A 380 20.06 17.06 -17.61
C GLY A 380 19.82 16.11 -18.79
N PHE A 381 20.74 15.17 -18.98
CA PHE A 381 20.72 14.19 -20.06
C PHE A 381 20.68 12.74 -19.52
N LYS A 382 20.25 11.82 -20.39
CA LYS A 382 20.05 10.39 -20.06
C LYS A 382 21.34 9.68 -19.63
N ASN A 383 22.48 10.11 -20.15
CA ASN A 383 23.81 9.59 -19.80
C ASN A 383 24.34 10.13 -18.45
N GLY A 384 23.57 10.97 -17.75
CA GLY A 384 23.95 11.56 -16.48
C GLY A 384 24.76 12.85 -16.57
N THR A 385 25.01 13.34 -17.79
CA THR A 385 25.61 14.65 -18.00
C THR A 385 24.58 15.75 -17.78
N ILE A 386 25.00 16.88 -17.22
CA ILE A 386 24.20 18.08 -17.00
C ILE A 386 24.93 19.24 -17.65
N LYS A 387 24.25 20.06 -18.47
CA LYS A 387 24.88 21.21 -19.14
C LYS A 387 24.12 22.51 -18.87
N CYS A 388 24.84 23.62 -18.84
CA CYS A 388 24.26 24.96 -18.82
C CYS A 388 24.15 25.52 -20.24
N SER A 389 22.96 25.98 -20.64
CA SER A 389 22.73 26.63 -21.94
C SER A 389 23.36 28.03 -22.05
N SER A 390 23.64 28.71 -20.94
CA SER A 390 24.22 30.06 -20.99
C SER A 390 25.74 30.12 -20.91
N CYS A 391 26.40 29.31 -20.08
CA CYS A 391 27.86 29.37 -19.93
C CYS A 391 28.58 28.12 -20.48
N GLY A 392 27.85 27.14 -21.00
CA GLY A 392 28.42 25.91 -21.54
C GLY A 392 29.05 24.96 -20.51
N SER A 393 28.98 25.29 -19.21
CA SER A 393 29.50 24.41 -18.15
C SER A 393 28.82 23.04 -18.20
N SER A 394 29.61 21.99 -17.97
CA SER A 394 29.15 20.61 -18.01
C SER A 394 29.54 19.90 -16.72
N PHE A 395 28.58 19.19 -16.16
CA PHE A 395 28.72 18.42 -14.94
C PHE A 395 28.29 16.97 -15.18
N THR A 396 28.74 16.06 -14.35
CA THR A 396 28.26 14.67 -14.35
C THR A 396 27.58 14.37 -13.01
N LEU A 397 26.37 13.82 -13.06
CA LEU A 397 25.61 13.40 -11.90
C LEU A 397 26.20 12.11 -11.34
N ILE A 398 26.65 12.18 -10.09
CA ILE A 398 27.17 11.03 -9.37
C ILE A 398 26.07 10.54 -8.43
N LYS A 399 25.52 9.35 -8.75
CA LYS A 399 24.54 8.63 -7.92
C LYS A 399 23.32 9.44 -7.48
N GLY A 400 22.97 10.51 -8.22
CA GLY A 400 21.85 11.37 -7.87
C GLY A 400 22.05 12.25 -6.63
N LYS A 401 23.28 12.35 -6.07
CA LYS A 401 23.53 13.08 -4.81
C LYS A 401 24.56 14.21 -4.92
N ALA A 402 25.44 14.14 -5.91
CA ALA A 402 26.46 15.16 -6.15
C ALA A 402 26.67 15.35 -7.65
N ILE A 403 27.22 16.51 -8.00
CA ILE A 403 27.68 16.79 -9.37
C ILE A 403 29.19 16.98 -9.35
N ILE A 404 29.86 16.49 -10.40
CA ILE A 404 31.28 16.71 -10.62
C ILE A 404 31.47 17.59 -11.84
N ASN A 405 32.26 18.65 -11.72
CA ASN A 405 32.67 19.47 -12.86
C ASN A 405 33.84 18.80 -13.61
N LYS A 406 34.14 19.22 -14.83
CA LYS A 406 35.30 18.79 -15.63
C LYS A 406 36.63 18.87 -14.86
N ASN A 407 36.76 19.84 -13.96
CA ASN A 407 37.97 20.05 -13.13
C ASN A 407 38.04 19.10 -11.91
N GLY A 408 37.15 18.11 -11.81
CA GLY A 408 37.12 17.15 -10.69
C GLY A 408 36.48 17.68 -9.40
N LYS A 409 36.11 18.96 -9.33
CA LYS A 409 35.41 19.52 -8.16
C LYS A 409 34.04 18.86 -8.00
N VAL A 410 33.84 18.22 -6.85
CA VAL A 410 32.57 17.60 -6.45
C VAL A 410 31.78 18.60 -5.61
N SER A 411 30.54 18.85 -5.99
CA SER A 411 29.59 19.67 -5.24
C SER A 411 28.40 18.81 -4.83
N ALA A 412 28.10 18.77 -3.53
CA ALA A 412 26.93 18.05 -3.04
C ALA A 412 25.65 18.78 -3.45
N LEU A 413 24.63 18.03 -3.88
CA LEU A 413 23.34 18.61 -4.29
C LEU A 413 22.63 19.34 -3.14
N ARG A 414 22.86 18.92 -1.89
CA ARG A 414 22.33 19.58 -0.69
C ARG A 414 22.88 21.00 -0.51
N GLU A 415 24.18 21.16 -0.66
CA GLU A 415 24.83 22.47 -0.56
C GLU A 415 24.32 23.39 -1.67
N ILE A 416 24.14 22.84 -2.87
CA ILE A 416 23.58 23.58 -3.99
C ILE A 416 22.13 24.01 -3.70
N GLU A 417 21.27 23.11 -3.21
CA GLU A 417 19.89 23.46 -2.83
C GLU A 417 19.87 24.56 -1.77
N THR A 418 20.67 24.42 -0.71
CA THR A 418 20.73 25.38 0.39
C THR A 418 21.15 26.77 -0.12
N ASN A 419 22.20 26.81 -0.94
CA ASN A 419 22.67 28.05 -1.56
C ASN A 419 21.64 28.64 -2.52
N ASN A 420 20.95 27.80 -3.28
CA ASN A 420 19.91 28.23 -4.22
C ASN A 420 18.70 28.81 -3.50
N ILE A 421 18.26 28.22 -2.37
CA ILE A 421 17.19 28.77 -1.53
C ILE A 421 17.60 30.11 -0.92
N GLN A 422 18.83 30.23 -0.42
CA GLN A 422 19.33 31.50 0.10
C GLN A 422 19.40 32.58 -0.99
N ARG A 423 19.77 32.23 -2.22
CA ARG A 423 19.73 33.14 -3.37
C ARG A 423 18.30 33.55 -3.72
N LEU A 424 17.35 32.61 -3.75
CA LEU A 424 15.92 32.90 -3.99
C LEU A 424 15.35 33.88 -2.97
N LYS A 425 15.69 33.74 -1.69
CA LYS A 425 15.23 34.65 -0.63
C LYS A 425 15.66 36.11 -0.84
N LYS A 426 16.74 36.33 -1.60
CA LYS A 426 17.26 37.67 -1.93
C LYS A 426 16.60 38.27 -3.18
N ILE A 427 15.80 37.52 -3.92
CA ILE A 427 15.12 37.99 -5.14
C ILE A 427 13.72 38.47 -4.77
N ASP A 428 13.41 39.72 -5.10
CA ASP A 428 12.11 40.33 -4.79
C ASP A 428 10.99 39.89 -5.74
N SER A 429 11.29 39.69 -7.02
CA SER A 429 10.35 39.17 -8.02
C SER A 429 11.05 38.39 -9.13
N ILE A 430 10.36 37.39 -9.67
CA ILE A 430 10.80 36.61 -10.83
C ILE A 430 9.69 36.65 -11.87
N THR A 431 10.00 37.20 -13.04
CA THR A 431 9.12 37.16 -14.21
C THR A 431 9.54 36.00 -15.12
N ILE A 432 8.65 35.03 -15.30
CA ILE A 432 8.86 33.92 -16.24
C ILE A 432 7.96 34.14 -17.46
N TYR A 433 8.58 34.25 -18.63
CA TYR A 433 7.89 34.32 -19.92
C TYR A 433 7.66 32.89 -20.43
N ILE A 434 6.40 32.48 -20.58
CA ILE A 434 6.02 31.12 -21.00
C ILE A 434 5.86 31.05 -22.53
N SER A 435 5.48 32.18 -23.14
CA SER A 435 5.50 32.43 -24.59
C SER A 435 5.48 33.93 -24.83
N CYS A 436 5.67 34.40 -26.07
CA CYS A 436 5.66 35.85 -26.41
C CYS A 436 4.38 36.61 -25.99
N LYS A 437 3.32 35.94 -25.51
CA LYS A 437 2.06 36.56 -25.07
C LYS A 437 1.76 36.45 -23.57
N TYR A 438 2.50 35.65 -22.79
CA TYR A 438 2.15 35.41 -21.38
C TYR A 438 3.39 35.42 -20.49
N SER A 439 3.35 36.26 -19.45
CA SER A 439 4.30 36.26 -18.34
C SER A 439 3.60 35.90 -17.03
N ILE A 440 4.28 35.13 -16.18
CA ILE A 440 3.87 34.89 -14.80
C ILE A 440 4.86 35.59 -13.89
N ASN A 441 4.36 36.50 -13.06
CA ASN A 441 5.14 37.19 -12.04
C ASN A 441 5.01 36.46 -10.71
N PHE A 442 6.11 35.92 -10.24
CA PHE A 442 6.23 35.38 -8.89
C PHE A 442 6.77 36.48 -7.98
N GLY A 443 6.08 36.75 -6.88
CA GLY A 443 6.54 37.68 -5.85
C GLY A 443 7.64 37.06 -4.96
N LYS A 444 7.96 37.77 -3.88
CA LYS A 444 9.00 37.39 -2.93
C LYS A 444 8.76 35.99 -2.35
N TYR A 445 9.80 35.16 -2.33
CA TYR A 445 9.75 33.81 -1.78
C TYR A 445 9.37 33.84 -0.29
N LYS A 446 8.29 33.13 0.08
CA LYS A 446 7.90 32.86 1.47
C LYS A 446 8.18 31.40 1.79
N ASP A 447 8.75 31.13 2.96
CA ASP A 447 9.04 29.75 3.39
C ASP A 447 7.76 28.90 3.37
N GLY A 448 7.74 27.87 2.51
CA GLY A 448 6.64 26.90 2.41
C GLY A 448 5.69 27.04 1.22
N GLU A 449 5.94 27.96 0.28
CA GLU A 449 5.22 28.07 -1.01
C GLU A 449 5.92 27.38 -2.19
#